data_AF-A0A2V7FHP9-F1
#
_entry.id   AF-A0A2V7FHP9-F1
#
_cell.length_a   1.000
_cell.length_b   1.000
_cell.length_c   1.000
_cell.angle_alpha   90.00
_cell.angle_beta   90.00
_cell.angle_gamma   90.00
#
_symmetry.space_group_name_H-M   'P 1'
#
loop_
_entity.id
_entity.type
_entity.pdbx_description
1 polymer ?
#
loop_
_entity_poly.entity_id
_entity_poly.type
_entity_poly.pdbx_seq_one_letter_code
_entity_poly.pdbx_strand_id
1 'polypeptide(L)'
;MSDSTTAYRTGAYLIFDNDPERPAKDGNFRSGRALDPPLRASGSQQLDATVLADVVNRIADSGPELRRLLIVDLRQESHAFLDGRAVSWCADKDWSNVGQPPAWITRDEQCQLEKLAAAPDTLVYAVHKDADGNLQILGSRPLHVTRAETEEMVVERIENRLAISYLRLHVTDHCAPEDDAMRTFLQTLGNVAATTWVHFHCHGGDGRTTTFLTMYDMLGHAKTRPPVSSPPDLEYFRNRQLQIFHYDLRPNPSVKRWQAPLSEIRWRRLESFRRYVFGDYAAGRPSPGFSS
;
A
#
# COMPACT_ATOMS: atom_id res chain seq x y z
N MET A 1 -2.79 -43.43 0.28
CA MET A 1 -2.03 -42.24 -0.12
C MET A 1 -2.80 -41.60 -1.27
N SER A 2 -3.66 -40.63 -0.98
CA SER A 2 -4.35 -39.87 -2.04
C SER A 2 -3.44 -38.71 -2.43
N ASP A 3 -2.74 -38.88 -3.54
CA ASP A 3 -2.04 -37.79 -4.22
C ASP A 3 -3.10 -36.83 -4.76
N SER A 4 -3.45 -35.79 -3.98
CA SER A 4 -4.18 -34.66 -4.53
C SER A 4 -3.17 -33.79 -5.24
N THR A 5 -3.02 -33.98 -6.55
CA THR A 5 -2.36 -33.00 -7.41
C THR A 5 -3.20 -31.73 -7.40
N THR A 6 -2.89 -30.82 -6.49
CA THR A 6 -3.46 -29.47 -6.50
C THR A 6 -3.07 -28.84 -7.82
N ALA A 7 -4.07 -28.57 -8.68
CA ALA A 7 -3.82 -27.92 -9.97
C ALA A 7 -3.14 -26.57 -9.71
N TYR A 8 -1.91 -26.40 -10.22
CA TYR A 8 -1.26 -25.10 -10.27
C TYR A 8 -2.13 -24.17 -11.11
N ARG A 9 -2.64 -23.10 -10.50
CA ARG A 9 -3.50 -22.12 -11.18
C ARG A 9 -2.61 -21.10 -11.87
N THR A 10 -2.64 -21.07 -13.21
CA THR A 10 -1.77 -20.25 -14.04
C THR A 10 -2.40 -18.92 -14.47
N GLY A 11 -3.34 -18.37 -13.70
CA GLY A 11 -4.02 -17.13 -14.06
C GLY A 11 -4.38 -16.26 -12.86
N ALA A 12 -4.33 -14.94 -13.06
CA ALA A 12 -4.92 -13.97 -12.16
C ALA A 12 -6.41 -13.80 -12.50
N TYR A 13 -7.23 -13.58 -11.47
CA TYR A 13 -8.67 -13.40 -11.59
C TYR A 13 -9.02 -11.94 -11.33
N LEU A 14 -9.82 -11.34 -12.21
CA LEU A 14 -10.35 -10.00 -11.98
C LEU A 14 -11.37 -10.05 -10.85
N ILE A 15 -11.13 -9.30 -9.77
CA ILE A 15 -11.99 -9.23 -8.58
C ILE A 15 -12.34 -7.78 -8.27
N PHE A 16 -13.44 -7.55 -7.54
CA PHE A 16 -13.61 -6.26 -6.86
C PHE A 16 -12.72 -6.21 -5.63
N ASP A 17 -12.03 -5.10 -5.44
CA ASP A 17 -11.23 -4.88 -4.23
C ASP A 17 -12.13 -4.61 -3.01
N ASN A 18 -13.31 -4.03 -3.26
CA ASN A 18 -14.31 -3.73 -2.23
C ASN A 18 -15.53 -4.63 -2.38
N ASP A 19 -15.75 -5.51 -1.40
CA ASP A 19 -16.95 -6.33 -1.27
C ASP A 19 -18.05 -5.52 -0.55
N PRO A 20 -19.16 -5.14 -1.22
CA PRO A 20 -20.24 -4.40 -0.59
C PRO A 20 -20.97 -5.19 0.49
N GLU A 21 -20.89 -6.53 0.50
CA GLU A 21 -21.46 -7.37 1.56
C GLU A 21 -20.56 -7.43 2.80
N ARG A 22 -19.28 -7.06 2.65
CA ARG A 22 -18.27 -7.07 3.71
C ARG A 22 -17.43 -5.79 3.66
N PRO A 23 -18.05 -4.61 3.80
CA PRO A 23 -17.32 -3.36 3.72
C PRO A 23 -16.34 -3.26 4.88
N ALA A 24 -15.11 -2.84 4.61
CA ALA A 24 -14.22 -2.47 5.70
C ALA A 24 -14.77 -1.23 6.40
N LYS A 25 -14.63 -1.22 7.72
CA LYS A 25 -15.07 -0.09 8.55
C LYS A 25 -14.29 1.17 8.12
N ASP A 26 -15.00 2.15 7.59
CA ASP A 26 -14.46 3.42 7.07
C ASP A 26 -13.29 3.23 6.08
N GLY A 27 -13.27 2.13 5.33
CA GLY A 27 -12.18 1.81 4.40
C GLY A 27 -10.80 1.67 5.07
N ASN A 28 -10.76 1.26 6.35
CA ASN A 28 -9.56 1.25 7.18
C ASN A 28 -8.82 2.60 7.23
N PHE A 29 -9.56 3.70 7.01
CA PHE A 29 -9.00 5.05 7.05
C PHE A 29 -8.49 5.39 8.45
N ARG A 30 -7.29 5.95 8.51
CA ARG A 30 -6.65 6.43 9.74
C ARG A 30 -5.80 7.65 9.48
N SER A 31 -5.76 8.56 10.44
CA SER A 31 -4.98 9.80 10.35
C SER A 31 -3.97 9.87 11.46
N GLY A 32 -2.72 10.19 11.11
CA GLY A 32 -1.65 10.46 12.05
C GLY A 32 -1.76 11.82 12.74
N ARG A 33 -2.75 12.66 12.40
CA ARG A 33 -2.94 14.00 12.98
C ARG A 33 -3.13 13.97 14.51
N ALA A 34 -3.72 12.90 15.03
CA ALA A 34 -3.98 12.73 16.45
C ALA A 34 -2.78 12.18 17.26
N LEU A 35 -1.68 11.81 16.59
CA LEU A 35 -0.46 11.37 17.28
C LEU A 35 0.25 12.55 17.95
N ASP A 36 1.09 12.27 18.94
CA ASP A 36 1.97 13.26 19.59
C ASP A 36 3.45 12.85 19.48
N PRO A 37 4.27 13.53 18.65
CA PRO A 37 3.90 14.66 17.80
C PRO A 37 3.00 14.23 16.61
N PRO A 38 2.21 15.16 16.02
CA PRO A 38 1.34 14.86 14.89
C PRO A 38 2.11 14.41 13.64
N LEU A 39 1.57 13.38 12.98
CA LEU A 39 2.05 12.92 11.68
C LEU A 39 1.11 13.43 10.57
N ARG A 40 1.65 14.19 9.62
CA ARG A 40 0.91 14.70 8.44
C ARG A 40 0.75 13.61 7.36
N ALA A 41 0.23 12.47 7.77
CA ALA A 41 -0.06 11.37 6.87
C ALA A 41 -1.28 10.57 7.33
N SER A 42 -1.86 9.82 6.40
CA SER A 42 -2.97 8.92 6.63
C SER A 42 -2.77 7.61 5.89
N GLY A 43 -3.50 6.59 6.32
CA GLY A 43 -3.55 5.28 5.66
C GLY A 43 -4.98 4.87 5.34
N SER A 44 -5.19 4.08 4.30
CA SER A 44 -6.46 3.38 4.05
C SER A 44 -6.24 2.08 3.26
N GLN A 45 -7.32 1.32 3.04
CA GLN A 45 -7.38 0.26 2.04
C GLN A 45 -7.62 0.81 0.63
N GLN A 46 -7.71 -0.04 -0.39
CA GLN A 46 -8.14 0.39 -1.71
C GLN A 46 -9.58 0.92 -1.66
N LEU A 47 -9.81 2.16 -2.09
CA LEU A 47 -11.12 2.79 -2.11
C LEU A 47 -11.70 2.84 -3.51
N ASP A 48 -13.02 2.74 -3.62
CA ASP A 48 -13.74 3.10 -4.85
C ASP A 48 -13.62 4.62 -5.09
N ALA A 49 -13.74 5.05 -6.34
CA ALA A 49 -13.34 6.39 -6.76
C ALA A 49 -14.08 7.51 -6.00
N THR A 50 -15.37 7.33 -5.71
CA THR A 50 -16.17 8.30 -4.95
C THR A 50 -15.71 8.38 -3.50
N VAL A 51 -15.41 7.23 -2.89
CA VAL A 51 -14.94 7.16 -1.50
C VAL A 51 -13.52 7.74 -1.37
N LEU A 52 -12.68 7.55 -2.38
CA LEU A 52 -11.37 8.20 -2.46
C LEU A 52 -11.53 9.73 -2.51
N ALA A 53 -12.43 10.26 -3.32
CA ALA A 53 -12.72 11.70 -3.39
C ALA A 53 -13.20 12.25 -2.03
N ASP A 54 -14.05 11.52 -1.31
CA ASP A 54 -14.50 11.89 0.04
C ASP A 54 -13.33 11.93 1.04
N VAL A 55 -12.40 10.98 0.96
CA VAL A 55 -11.18 10.97 1.78
C VAL A 55 -10.27 12.16 1.44
N VAL A 56 -10.13 12.50 0.16
CA VAL A 56 -9.38 13.69 -0.29
C VAL A 56 -10.00 14.96 0.30
N ASN A 57 -11.33 15.11 0.24
CA ASN A 57 -12.05 16.24 0.83
C ASN A 57 -11.84 16.31 2.34
N ARG A 58 -12.00 15.18 3.04
CA ARG A 58 -11.74 15.09 4.49
C ARG A 58 -10.32 15.51 4.86
N ILE A 59 -9.32 15.12 4.07
CA ILE A 59 -7.93 15.52 4.29
C ILE A 59 -7.77 17.03 4.09
N ALA A 60 -8.34 17.59 3.01
CA ALA A 60 -8.32 19.02 2.76
C ALA A 60 -8.96 19.80 3.92
N ASP A 61 -10.09 19.36 4.43
CA ASP A 61 -10.78 20.06 5.51
C ASP A 61 -10.07 19.93 6.88
N SER A 62 -9.15 18.97 7.02
CA SER A 62 -8.42 18.75 8.26
C SER A 62 -7.41 19.86 8.61
N GLY A 63 -7.01 20.69 7.63
CA GLY A 63 -5.95 21.69 7.84
C GLY A 63 -5.93 22.80 6.79
N PRO A 64 -6.25 24.06 7.15
CA PRO A 64 -6.20 25.18 6.22
C PRO A 64 -4.78 25.50 5.73
N GLU A 65 -3.74 25.02 6.40
CA GLU A 65 -2.34 25.11 6.01
C GLU A 65 -1.96 24.21 4.83
N LEU A 66 -2.75 23.17 4.57
CA LEU A 66 -2.46 22.20 3.52
C LEU A 66 -2.64 22.85 2.14
N ARG A 67 -1.68 22.55 1.26
CA ARG A 67 -1.65 23.00 -0.15
C ARG A 67 -1.52 21.85 -1.13
N ARG A 68 -0.98 20.71 -0.68
CA ARG A 68 -0.71 19.55 -1.51
C ARG A 68 -1.16 18.27 -0.83
N LEU A 69 -1.59 17.30 -1.62
CA LEU A 69 -1.85 15.94 -1.21
C LEU A 69 -1.08 15.00 -2.14
N LEU A 70 -0.24 14.15 -1.57
CA LEU A 70 0.41 13.06 -2.31
C LEU A 70 -0.27 11.75 -1.96
N ILE A 71 -0.90 11.11 -2.93
CA ILE A 71 -1.45 9.77 -2.83
C ILE A 71 -0.32 8.80 -3.21
N VAL A 72 0.03 7.93 -2.27
CA VAL A 72 1.08 6.92 -2.41
C VAL A 72 0.44 5.56 -2.44
N ASP A 73 0.40 4.99 -3.63
CA ASP A 73 -0.10 3.67 -3.90
C ASP A 73 1.02 2.65 -3.78
N LEU A 74 0.85 1.69 -2.85
CA LEU A 74 1.87 0.70 -2.50
C LEU A 74 1.63 -0.66 -3.18
N ARG A 75 0.69 -0.75 -4.12
CA ARG A 75 0.33 -2.04 -4.72
C ARG A 75 1.32 -2.43 -5.83
N GLN A 76 1.64 -3.72 -5.91
CA GLN A 76 2.42 -4.28 -7.01
C GLN A 76 1.51 -5.03 -7.98
N GLU A 77 0.48 -5.66 -7.44
CA GLU A 77 -0.60 -6.29 -8.18
C GLU A 77 -1.26 -5.30 -9.15
N SER A 78 -1.56 -5.80 -10.36
CA SER A 78 -2.25 -5.02 -11.38
C SER A 78 -3.66 -4.67 -10.89
N HIS A 79 -4.03 -3.40 -10.98
CA HIS A 79 -5.29 -2.89 -10.46
C HIS A 79 -5.79 -1.68 -11.27
N ALA A 80 -7.09 -1.44 -11.22
CA ALA A 80 -7.77 -0.44 -12.04
C ALA A 80 -9.10 -0.02 -11.41
N PHE A 81 -9.77 0.92 -12.06
CA PHE A 81 -11.15 1.30 -11.77
C PHE A 81 -12.04 0.96 -12.97
N LEU A 82 -13.10 0.18 -12.73
CA LEU A 82 -14.14 -0.11 -13.72
C LEU A 82 -15.43 0.56 -13.27
N ASP A 83 -15.90 1.53 -14.04
CA ASP A 83 -17.08 2.35 -13.74
C ASP A 83 -17.03 2.96 -12.33
N GLY A 84 -15.83 3.38 -11.91
CA GLY A 84 -15.57 3.97 -10.59
C GLY A 84 -15.36 2.98 -9.45
N ARG A 85 -15.51 1.67 -9.68
CA ARG A 85 -15.25 0.62 -8.68
C ARG A 85 -13.82 0.10 -8.78
N ALA A 86 -13.14 -0.03 -7.65
CA ALA A 86 -11.78 -0.57 -7.62
C ALA A 86 -11.77 -2.08 -7.87
N VAL A 87 -10.88 -2.52 -8.76
CA VAL A 87 -10.66 -3.91 -9.12
C VAL A 87 -9.19 -4.25 -9.18
N SER A 88 -8.87 -5.54 -9.05
CA SER A 88 -7.51 -6.05 -9.25
C SER A 88 -7.48 -7.42 -9.91
N TRP A 89 -6.35 -7.71 -10.56
CA TRP A 89 -6.03 -9.05 -11.06
C TRP A 89 -5.31 -9.83 -9.96
N CYS A 90 -6.11 -10.55 -9.18
CA CYS A 90 -5.67 -11.26 -7.99
C CYS A 90 -5.21 -12.69 -8.33
N ALA A 91 -4.04 -13.07 -7.81
CA ALA A 91 -3.52 -14.44 -7.84
C ALA A 91 -3.37 -14.97 -6.40
N ASP A 92 -2.93 -16.22 -6.25
CA ASP A 92 -2.57 -16.77 -4.95
C ASP A 92 -1.60 -15.82 -4.23
N LYS A 93 -1.86 -15.56 -2.95
CA LYS A 93 -1.09 -14.64 -2.09
C LYS A 93 -1.06 -13.18 -2.55
N ASP A 94 -1.89 -12.82 -3.54
CA ASP A 94 -1.83 -11.53 -4.23
C ASP A 94 -0.54 -11.30 -5.04
N TRP A 95 0.10 -12.37 -5.49
CA TRP A 95 1.44 -12.35 -6.09
C TRP A 95 1.42 -12.47 -7.62
N SER A 96 0.45 -11.81 -8.28
CA SER A 96 0.30 -11.88 -9.75
C SER A 96 1.52 -11.32 -10.51
N ASN A 97 2.24 -10.38 -9.91
CA ASN A 97 3.34 -9.65 -10.54
C ASN A 97 4.71 -9.89 -9.88
N VAL A 98 4.85 -10.91 -9.01
CA VAL A 98 6.14 -11.21 -8.37
C VAL A 98 7.19 -11.55 -9.43
N GLY A 99 8.34 -10.90 -9.33
CA GLY A 99 9.45 -11.05 -10.28
C GLY A 99 9.33 -10.21 -11.56
N GLN A 100 8.23 -9.48 -11.75
CA GLN A 100 8.07 -8.56 -12.87
C GLN A 100 8.66 -7.18 -12.54
N PRO A 101 9.35 -6.53 -13.49
CA PRO A 101 9.86 -5.18 -13.28
C PRO A 101 8.71 -4.15 -13.30
N PRO A 102 8.81 -3.04 -12.54
CA PRO A 102 7.80 -1.98 -12.50
C PRO A 102 7.29 -1.51 -13.86
N ALA A 103 8.19 -1.29 -14.82
CA ALA A 103 7.81 -0.84 -16.16
C ALA A 103 6.96 -1.85 -16.94
N TRP A 104 7.17 -3.15 -16.69
CA TRP A 104 6.33 -4.20 -17.27
C TRP A 104 4.95 -4.20 -16.64
N ILE A 105 4.87 -4.07 -15.30
CA ILE A 105 3.59 -4.02 -14.57
C ILE A 105 2.74 -2.85 -15.06
N THR A 106 3.31 -1.64 -15.15
CA THR A 106 2.61 -0.46 -15.66
C THR A 106 2.11 -0.68 -17.10
N ARG A 107 2.92 -1.32 -17.96
CA ARG A 107 2.49 -1.62 -19.33
C ARG A 107 1.38 -2.68 -19.37
N ASP A 108 1.46 -3.69 -18.52
CA ASP A 108 0.44 -4.73 -18.40
C ASP A 108 -0.89 -4.15 -17.93
N GLU A 109 -0.90 -3.33 -16.87
CA GLU A 109 -2.10 -2.61 -16.43
C GLU A 109 -2.74 -1.82 -17.58
N GLN A 110 -1.94 -1.07 -18.34
CA GLN A 110 -2.42 -0.34 -19.51
C GLN A 110 -2.97 -1.26 -20.61
N CYS A 111 -2.32 -2.41 -20.87
CA CYS A 111 -2.82 -3.43 -21.80
C CYS A 111 -4.21 -3.94 -21.38
N GLN A 112 -4.45 -4.10 -20.08
CA GLN A 112 -5.75 -4.60 -19.60
C GLN A 112 -6.86 -3.58 -19.85
N LEU A 113 -6.59 -2.28 -19.67
CA LEU A 113 -7.53 -1.21 -20.02
C LEU A 113 -7.81 -1.17 -21.53
N GLU A 114 -6.77 -1.29 -22.36
CA GLU A 114 -6.90 -1.34 -23.83
C GLU A 114 -7.79 -2.51 -24.28
N LYS A 115 -7.63 -3.68 -23.65
CA LYS A 115 -8.48 -4.86 -23.91
C LYS A 115 -9.94 -4.60 -23.53
N LEU A 116 -10.20 -3.99 -22.37
CA LEU A 116 -11.55 -3.66 -21.93
C LEU A 116 -12.21 -2.59 -22.82
N ALA A 117 -11.43 -1.66 -23.35
CA ALA A 117 -11.94 -0.68 -24.31
C ALA A 117 -12.34 -1.32 -25.65
N ALA A 118 -11.59 -2.33 -26.10
CA ALA A 118 -11.89 -3.08 -27.33
C ALA A 118 -13.01 -4.13 -27.16
N ALA A 119 -13.12 -4.71 -25.96
CA ALA A 119 -14.09 -5.73 -25.59
C ALA A 119 -14.60 -5.44 -24.17
N PRO A 120 -15.71 -4.68 -24.02
CA PRO A 120 -16.18 -4.17 -22.72
C PRO A 120 -16.81 -5.23 -21.82
N ASP A 121 -17.17 -6.39 -22.36
CA ASP A 121 -17.72 -7.49 -21.58
C ASP A 121 -16.60 -8.32 -20.97
N THR A 122 -16.59 -8.42 -19.64
CA THR A 122 -15.64 -9.22 -18.87
C THR A 122 -16.33 -10.02 -17.77
N LEU A 123 -15.59 -10.91 -17.12
CA LEU A 123 -16.04 -11.62 -15.92
C LEU A 123 -15.32 -11.06 -14.70
N VAL A 124 -16.09 -10.80 -13.65
CA VAL A 124 -15.54 -10.53 -12.32
C VAL A 124 -15.83 -11.71 -11.42
N TYR A 125 -14.80 -12.17 -10.72
CA TYR A 125 -14.83 -13.37 -9.90
C TYR A 125 -15.07 -13.01 -8.43
N ALA A 126 -15.89 -13.81 -7.76
CA ALA A 126 -15.97 -13.85 -6.31
C ALA A 126 -14.95 -14.88 -5.82
N VAL A 127 -14.03 -14.46 -4.95
CA VAL A 127 -12.94 -15.30 -4.47
C VAL A 127 -12.85 -15.30 -2.96
N HIS A 128 -12.35 -16.40 -2.40
CA HIS A 128 -11.96 -16.51 -1.00
C HIS A 128 -10.49 -16.92 -0.91
N LYS A 129 -9.70 -16.25 -0.07
CA LYS A 129 -8.31 -16.64 0.23
C LYS A 129 -8.34 -17.58 1.44
N ASP A 130 -7.78 -18.78 1.30
CA ASP A 130 -7.61 -19.71 2.43
C ASP A 130 -6.48 -19.27 3.38
N ALA A 131 -6.21 -20.05 4.42
CA ALA A 131 -5.18 -19.73 5.41
C ALA A 131 -3.75 -19.65 4.81
N ASP A 132 -3.52 -20.35 3.70
CA ASP A 132 -2.26 -20.39 2.98
C ASP A 132 -2.19 -19.33 1.86
N GLY A 133 -3.23 -18.50 1.75
CA GLY A 133 -3.35 -17.44 0.76
C GLY A 133 -3.72 -17.95 -0.63
N ASN A 134 -4.08 -19.22 -0.78
CA ASN A 134 -4.53 -19.73 -2.07
C ASN A 134 -5.95 -19.26 -2.33
N LEU A 135 -6.22 -18.84 -3.56
CA LEU A 135 -7.54 -18.43 -3.98
C LEU A 135 -8.46 -19.64 -4.09
N GLN A 136 -9.74 -19.44 -3.79
CA GLN A 136 -10.84 -20.34 -4.07
C GLN A 136 -11.90 -19.56 -4.82
N ILE A 137 -12.22 -19.99 -6.04
CA ILE A 137 -13.23 -19.32 -6.86
C ILE A 137 -14.61 -19.78 -6.38
N LEU A 138 -15.40 -18.82 -5.91
CA LEU A 138 -16.77 -19.07 -5.43
C LEU A 138 -17.80 -18.92 -6.55
N GLY A 139 -17.48 -18.10 -7.56
CA GLY A 139 -18.33 -17.85 -8.70
C GLY A 139 -17.78 -16.73 -9.57
N SER A 140 -18.50 -16.42 -10.64
CA SER A 140 -18.21 -15.27 -11.49
C SER A 140 -19.51 -14.65 -11.97
N ARG A 141 -19.45 -13.36 -12.30
CA ARG A 141 -20.56 -12.64 -12.91
C ARG A 141 -20.08 -11.81 -14.09
N PRO A 142 -20.88 -11.67 -15.16
CA PRO A 142 -20.57 -10.74 -16.22
C PRO A 142 -20.57 -9.30 -15.69
N LEU A 143 -19.69 -8.50 -16.26
CA LEU A 143 -19.62 -7.05 -16.09
C LEU A 143 -19.44 -6.43 -17.48
N HIS A 144 -20.34 -5.51 -17.83
CA HIS A 144 -20.16 -4.65 -18.98
C HIS A 144 -19.49 -3.36 -18.52
N VAL A 145 -18.27 -3.11 -18.99
CA VAL A 145 -17.44 -1.97 -18.58
C VAL A 145 -17.68 -0.79 -19.52
N THR A 146 -18.14 0.33 -18.97
CA THR A 146 -18.30 1.57 -19.78
C THR A 146 -17.06 2.44 -19.72
N ARG A 147 -16.35 2.42 -18.59
CA ARG A 147 -15.14 3.20 -18.35
C ARG A 147 -14.12 2.37 -17.56
N ALA A 148 -12.90 2.30 -18.08
CA ALA A 148 -11.75 1.67 -17.42
C ALA A 148 -10.62 2.68 -17.26
N GLU A 149 -10.06 2.78 -16.06
CA GLU A 149 -9.06 3.81 -15.71
C GLU A 149 -8.00 3.27 -14.78
N THR A 150 -6.78 3.80 -14.89
CA THR A 150 -5.74 3.59 -13.89
C THR A 150 -6.06 4.41 -12.64
N GLU A 151 -5.45 4.07 -11.51
CA GLU A 151 -5.61 4.89 -10.31
C GLU A 151 -5.08 6.32 -10.52
N GLU A 152 -3.97 6.49 -11.23
CA GLU A 152 -3.43 7.81 -11.57
C GLU A 152 -4.47 8.68 -12.29
N MET A 153 -5.14 8.15 -13.32
CA MET A 153 -6.22 8.86 -14.03
C MET A 153 -7.39 9.21 -13.10
N VAL A 154 -7.72 8.31 -12.16
CA VAL A 154 -8.77 8.57 -11.16
C VAL A 154 -8.36 9.68 -10.20
N VAL A 155 -7.08 9.74 -9.81
CA VAL A 155 -6.55 10.78 -8.92
C VAL A 155 -6.49 12.14 -9.62
N GLU A 156 -6.04 12.18 -10.88
CA GLU A 156 -5.88 13.41 -11.68
C GLU A 156 -7.21 14.15 -11.89
N ARG A 157 -8.33 13.45 -11.96
CA ARG A 157 -9.67 14.04 -12.13
C ARG A 157 -10.33 14.51 -10.83
N ILE A 158 -9.74 14.25 -9.66
CA ILE A 158 -10.35 14.67 -8.39
C ILE A 158 -10.19 16.18 -8.25
N GLU A 159 -11.32 16.89 -8.34
CA GLU A 159 -11.35 18.33 -8.11
C GLU A 159 -11.22 18.63 -6.62
N ASN A 160 -10.17 19.37 -6.24
CA ASN A 160 -9.95 19.78 -4.86
C ASN A 160 -9.14 21.08 -4.79
N ARG A 161 -9.20 21.78 -3.64
CA ARG A 161 -8.35 22.95 -3.36
C ARG A 161 -6.87 22.61 -3.18
N LEU A 162 -6.55 21.36 -2.87
CA LEU A 162 -5.18 20.86 -2.78
C LEU A 162 -4.69 20.47 -4.17
N ALA A 163 -3.43 20.78 -4.48
CA ALA A 163 -2.78 20.15 -5.62
C ALA A 163 -2.50 18.68 -5.29
N ILE A 164 -3.20 17.78 -5.98
CA ILE A 164 -3.09 16.33 -5.77
C ILE A 164 -2.02 15.78 -6.71
N SER A 165 -1.19 14.88 -6.19
CA SER A 165 -0.18 14.15 -6.95
C SER A 165 -0.26 12.68 -6.61
N TYR A 166 0.19 11.83 -7.54
CA TYR A 166 0.18 10.39 -7.41
C TYR A 166 1.62 9.85 -7.45
N LEU A 167 1.88 8.81 -6.65
CA LEU A 167 3.13 8.07 -6.64
C LEU A 167 2.84 6.58 -6.47
N ARG A 168 3.26 5.78 -7.43
CA ARG A 168 3.21 4.31 -7.37
C ARG A 168 4.54 3.74 -6.85
N LEU A 169 4.48 2.92 -5.80
CA LEU A 169 5.59 2.11 -5.30
C LEU A 169 5.19 0.65 -5.34
N HIS A 170 5.79 -0.12 -6.26
CA HIS A 170 5.46 -1.53 -6.45
C HIS A 170 5.98 -2.38 -5.30
N VAL A 171 5.16 -2.60 -4.27
CA VAL A 171 5.51 -3.41 -3.10
C VAL A 171 4.66 -4.67 -3.07
N THR A 172 5.34 -5.81 -3.21
CA THR A 172 4.74 -7.15 -3.13
C THR A 172 3.94 -7.32 -1.85
N ASP A 173 2.72 -7.86 -1.95
CA ASP A 173 1.88 -8.06 -0.77
C ASP A 173 2.54 -9.00 0.25
N HIS A 174 2.29 -8.74 1.54
CA HIS A 174 2.91 -9.40 2.69
C HIS A 174 4.44 -9.22 2.86
N CYS A 175 5.16 -8.71 1.88
CA CYS A 175 6.62 -8.57 1.91
C CYS A 175 7.09 -7.24 2.52
N ALA A 176 8.41 -7.13 2.73
CA ALA A 176 9.06 -5.87 3.02
C ALA A 176 9.32 -5.10 1.70
N PRO A 177 9.40 -3.76 1.72
CA PRO A 177 9.77 -2.99 0.53
C PRO A 177 11.20 -3.29 0.08
N GLU A 178 11.36 -3.56 -1.21
CA GLU A 178 12.65 -3.78 -1.88
C GLU A 178 13.45 -2.48 -2.04
N ASP A 179 14.72 -2.59 -2.40
CA ASP A 179 15.67 -1.47 -2.44
C ASP A 179 15.23 -0.33 -3.38
N ASP A 180 14.66 -0.66 -4.54
CA ASP A 180 14.18 0.35 -5.51
C ASP A 180 12.97 1.13 -4.99
N ALA A 181 12.04 0.45 -4.32
CA ALA A 181 10.92 1.10 -3.64
C ALA A 181 11.41 2.00 -2.50
N MET A 182 12.39 1.53 -1.71
CA MET A 182 13.02 2.33 -0.65
C MET A 182 13.72 3.57 -1.19
N ARG A 183 14.42 3.45 -2.32
CA ARG A 183 15.12 4.56 -2.97
C ARG A 183 14.14 5.62 -3.46
N THR A 184 13.11 5.20 -4.18
CA THR A 184 12.06 6.10 -4.70
C THR A 184 11.31 6.78 -3.54
N PHE A 185 11.01 6.02 -2.48
CA PHE A 185 10.44 6.55 -1.24
C PHE A 185 11.33 7.63 -0.62
N LEU A 186 12.62 7.38 -0.43
CA LEU A 186 13.54 8.35 0.14
C LEU A 186 13.72 9.60 -0.74
N GLN A 187 13.85 9.42 -2.05
CA GLN A 187 14.00 10.53 -2.99
C GLN A 187 12.76 11.44 -3.01
N THR A 188 11.57 10.86 -2.96
CA THR A 188 10.30 11.60 -3.08
C THR A 188 9.82 12.14 -1.73
N LEU A 189 9.87 11.30 -0.69
CA LEU A 189 9.28 11.59 0.63
C LEU A 189 10.28 12.13 1.64
N GLY A 190 11.58 11.97 1.37
CA GLY A 190 12.67 12.44 2.22
C GLY A 190 12.67 13.95 2.44
N ASN A 191 12.12 14.76 1.51
CA ASN A 191 12.10 16.23 1.59
C ASN A 191 10.73 16.85 1.24
N VAL A 192 9.66 16.22 1.70
CA VAL A 192 8.30 16.75 1.52
C VAL A 192 8.08 18.05 2.29
N ALA A 193 7.42 19.01 1.66
CA ALA A 193 7.10 20.30 2.26
C ALA A 193 6.12 20.18 3.44
N ALA A 194 6.22 21.11 4.40
CA ALA A 194 5.35 21.12 5.57
C ALA A 194 3.85 21.28 5.26
N THR A 195 3.51 21.82 4.08
CA THR A 195 2.13 22.02 3.60
C THR A 195 1.58 20.83 2.79
N THR A 196 2.32 19.72 2.71
CA THR A 196 1.91 18.52 1.99
C THR A 196 1.41 17.46 2.96
N TRP A 197 0.24 16.90 2.68
CA TRP A 197 -0.26 15.69 3.32
C TRP A 197 0.08 14.47 2.48
N VAL A 198 0.42 13.34 3.10
CA VAL A 198 0.73 12.08 2.39
C VAL A 198 -0.30 11.01 2.76
N HIS A 199 -0.99 10.44 1.77
CA HIS A 199 -1.95 9.37 1.97
C HIS A 199 -1.38 8.07 1.40
N PHE A 200 -1.12 7.08 2.25
CA PHE A 200 -0.66 5.76 1.83
C PHE A 200 -1.84 4.80 1.72
N HIS A 201 -1.86 3.94 0.73
CA HIS A 201 -2.80 2.83 0.71
C HIS A 201 -2.19 1.58 0.07
N CYS A 202 -2.86 0.45 0.27
CA CYS A 202 -2.62 -0.81 -0.40
C CYS A 202 -3.97 -1.56 -0.48
N HIS A 203 -4.00 -2.81 -0.95
CA HIS A 203 -5.27 -3.55 -1.08
C HIS A 203 -6.13 -3.54 0.21
N GLY A 204 -5.62 -4.06 1.33
CA GLY A 204 -6.34 -4.10 2.62
C GLY A 204 -6.07 -2.92 3.57
N GLY A 205 -5.10 -2.08 3.26
CA GLY A 205 -4.72 -0.96 4.13
C GLY A 205 -3.96 -1.33 5.41
N ASP A 206 -3.48 -2.57 5.49
CA ASP A 206 -2.86 -3.14 6.69
C ASP A 206 -1.33 -3.10 6.59
N GLY A 207 -0.72 -4.19 6.11
CA GLY A 207 0.72 -4.44 6.22
C GLY A 207 1.59 -3.40 5.50
N ARG A 208 1.40 -3.22 4.19
CA ARG A 208 2.18 -2.27 3.38
C ARG A 208 1.95 -0.84 3.85
N THR A 209 0.69 -0.43 3.99
CA THR A 209 0.33 0.91 4.47
C THR A 209 0.94 1.24 5.84
N THR A 210 0.83 0.35 6.82
CA THR A 210 1.39 0.59 8.16
C THR A 210 2.93 0.62 8.15
N THR A 211 3.56 -0.16 7.28
CA THR A 211 5.03 -0.14 7.09
C THR A 211 5.50 1.23 6.61
N PHE A 212 4.87 1.76 5.56
CA PHE A 212 5.27 3.04 4.97
C PHE A 212 4.88 4.23 5.86
N LEU A 213 3.75 4.17 6.57
CA LEU A 213 3.42 5.16 7.60
C LEU A 213 4.49 5.19 8.70
N THR A 214 4.96 4.03 9.16
CA THR A 214 6.03 3.94 10.17
C THR A 214 7.34 4.53 9.66
N MET A 215 7.75 4.19 8.43
CA MET A 215 8.93 4.77 7.79
C MET A 215 8.82 6.30 7.64
N TYR A 216 7.65 6.79 7.24
CA TYR A 216 7.40 8.22 7.11
C TYR A 216 7.42 8.93 8.47
N ASP A 217 6.90 8.29 9.52
CA ASP A 217 6.95 8.79 10.90
C ASP A 217 8.40 8.92 11.39
N MET A 218 9.27 7.94 11.09
CA MET A 218 10.70 8.03 11.37
C MET A 218 11.37 9.21 10.67
N LEU A 219 11.10 9.43 9.38
CA LEU A 219 11.63 10.57 8.63
C LEU A 219 11.17 11.91 9.22
N GLY A 220 9.90 12.01 9.61
CA GLY A 220 9.35 13.19 10.28
C GLY A 220 10.09 13.50 11.58
N HIS A 221 10.26 12.48 12.43
CA HIS A 221 10.96 12.63 13.71
C HIS A 221 12.43 13.01 13.54
N ALA A 222 13.14 12.42 12.57
CA ALA A 222 14.54 12.75 12.32
C ALA A 222 14.76 14.22 11.95
N LYS A 223 13.79 14.85 11.28
CA LYS A 223 13.86 16.27 10.91
C LYS A 223 13.57 17.23 12.05
N THR A 224 12.74 16.82 13.02
CA THR A 224 12.30 17.69 14.12
C THR A 224 13.10 17.48 15.40
N ARG A 225 14.07 16.56 15.42
CA ARG A 225 14.77 16.15 16.63
C ARG A 225 15.84 17.16 17.05
N PRO A 226 15.86 17.59 18.33
CA PRO A 226 17.02 18.29 18.87
C PRO A 226 18.22 17.32 18.99
N PRO A 227 19.47 17.79 18.89
CA PRO A 227 20.66 16.93 18.81
C PRO A 227 20.96 16.04 20.03
N VAL A 228 20.24 16.18 21.15
CA VAL A 228 20.72 15.78 22.49
C VAL A 228 19.96 14.61 23.13
N SER A 229 19.03 13.97 22.42
CA SER A 229 18.30 12.79 22.93
C SER A 229 18.85 11.49 22.30
N SER A 230 18.66 10.33 22.91
CA SER A 230 18.83 9.04 22.21
C SER A 230 17.74 8.89 21.13
N PRO A 231 18.01 8.28 19.97
CA PRO A 231 16.98 8.11 18.94
C PRO A 231 15.88 7.15 19.44
N PRO A 232 14.60 7.37 19.10
CA PRO A 232 13.55 6.43 19.44
C PRO A 232 13.84 5.06 18.82
N ASP A 233 13.49 3.99 19.54
CA ASP A 233 13.58 2.63 19.04
C ASP A 233 12.40 2.28 18.12
N LEU A 234 12.40 1.08 17.55
CA LEU A 234 11.32 0.66 16.65
C LEU A 234 10.00 0.42 17.40
N GLU A 235 10.05 0.07 18.68
CA GLU A 235 8.86 -0.13 19.52
C GLU A 235 8.10 1.19 19.72
N TYR A 236 8.80 2.32 19.85
CA TYR A 236 8.19 3.64 19.88
C TYR A 236 7.30 3.89 18.65
N PHE A 237 7.82 3.68 17.44
CA PHE A 237 7.07 3.90 16.20
C PHE A 237 5.94 2.88 16.01
N ARG A 238 6.17 1.61 16.37
CA ARG A 238 5.13 0.58 16.40
C ARG A 238 3.95 1.01 17.30
N ASN A 239 4.24 1.40 18.54
CA ASN A 239 3.21 1.80 19.49
C ASN A 239 2.43 3.03 19.02
N ARG A 240 3.09 3.97 18.33
CA ARG A 240 2.41 5.10 17.69
C ARG A 240 1.43 4.65 16.61
N GLN A 241 1.83 3.74 15.72
CA GLN A 241 0.89 3.21 14.73
C GLN A 241 -0.28 2.46 15.37
N LEU A 242 -0.03 1.75 16.49
CA LEU A 242 -1.08 1.06 17.24
C LEU A 242 -2.11 1.99 17.90
N GLN A 243 -1.80 3.27 18.08
CA GLN A 243 -2.77 4.26 18.57
C GLN A 243 -3.81 4.63 17.51
N ILE A 244 -3.48 4.49 16.22
CA ILE A 244 -4.35 4.89 15.11
C ILE A 244 -4.86 3.70 14.29
N PHE A 245 -4.33 2.49 14.51
CA PHE A 245 -4.74 1.29 13.82
C PHE A 245 -4.43 0.01 14.59
N HIS A 246 -5.15 -1.07 14.28
CA HIS A 246 -5.00 -2.33 15.01
C HIS A 246 -3.89 -3.25 14.46
N TYR A 247 -3.34 -2.96 13.28
CA TYR A 247 -2.31 -3.81 12.66
C TYR A 247 -0.97 -3.69 13.38
N ASP A 248 -0.50 -4.80 13.94
CA ASP A 248 0.78 -4.87 14.62
C ASP A 248 1.91 -5.25 13.64
N LEU A 249 2.93 -4.40 13.54
CA LEU A 249 4.13 -4.65 12.73
C LEU A 249 5.08 -5.66 13.36
N ARG A 250 4.99 -5.90 14.67
CA ARG A 250 5.87 -6.84 15.36
C ARG A 250 5.50 -8.27 14.98
N PRO A 251 6.47 -9.07 14.52
CA PRO A 251 6.26 -10.49 14.23
C PRO A 251 5.76 -11.20 15.49
N ASN A 252 4.70 -11.98 15.36
CA ASN A 252 4.23 -12.84 16.44
C ASN A 252 4.81 -14.25 16.29
N PRO A 253 5.76 -14.67 17.15
CA PRO A 253 6.43 -15.96 17.02
C PRO A 253 5.50 -17.16 17.27
N SER A 254 4.32 -16.95 17.85
CA SER A 254 3.33 -18.03 18.02
C SER A 254 2.55 -18.34 16.74
N VAL A 255 2.56 -17.43 15.75
CA VAL A 255 1.91 -17.63 14.46
C VAL A 255 2.81 -18.43 13.55
N LYS A 256 2.39 -19.66 13.21
CA LYS A 256 3.14 -20.59 12.34
C LYS A 256 2.67 -20.58 10.88
N ARG A 257 2.04 -19.49 10.42
CA ARG A 257 1.56 -19.37 9.04
C ARG A 257 2.71 -18.95 8.10
N TRP A 258 2.52 -19.15 6.80
CA TRP A 258 3.53 -18.84 5.78
C TRP A 258 3.96 -17.35 5.76
N GLN A 259 3.13 -16.43 6.28
CA GLN A 259 3.48 -15.00 6.37
C GLN A 259 4.49 -14.69 7.50
N ALA A 260 4.67 -15.58 8.48
CA ALA A 260 5.53 -15.34 9.64
C ALA A 260 6.98 -14.93 9.26
N PRO A 261 7.72 -15.69 8.41
CA PRO A 261 9.06 -15.27 7.99
C PRO A 261 9.06 -13.92 7.24
N LEU A 262 8.01 -13.61 6.46
CA LEU A 262 7.90 -12.34 5.75
C LEU A 262 7.71 -11.16 6.72
N SER A 263 6.94 -11.36 7.79
CA SER A 263 6.79 -10.36 8.85
C SER A 263 8.12 -10.09 9.57
N GLU A 264 8.93 -11.12 9.82
CA GLU A 264 10.27 -10.95 10.41
C GLU A 264 11.20 -10.15 9.51
N ILE A 265 11.22 -10.45 8.21
CA ILE A 265 12.02 -9.72 7.23
C ILE A 265 11.61 -8.24 7.22
N ARG A 266 10.30 -7.96 7.23
CA ARG A 266 9.76 -6.60 7.29
C ARG A 266 10.16 -5.86 8.56
N TRP A 267 10.09 -6.51 9.71
CA TRP A 267 10.52 -5.93 10.98
C TRP A 267 12.02 -5.58 10.97
N ARG A 268 12.86 -6.48 10.48
CA ARG A 268 14.31 -6.23 10.32
C ARG A 268 14.56 -5.08 9.34
N ARG A 269 13.78 -4.99 8.26
CA ARG A 269 13.87 -3.90 7.28
C ARG A 269 13.54 -2.55 7.91
N LEU A 270 12.49 -2.47 8.74
CA LEU A 270 12.14 -1.28 9.49
C LEU A 270 13.23 -0.87 10.48
N GLU A 271 13.84 -1.82 11.19
CA GLU A 271 14.95 -1.52 12.12
C GLU A 271 16.19 -1.01 11.36
N SER A 272 16.53 -1.62 10.23
CA SER A 272 17.60 -1.12 9.35
C SER A 272 17.29 0.29 8.85
N PHE A 273 16.06 0.56 8.41
CA PHE A 273 15.66 1.89 7.99
C PHE A 273 15.75 2.92 9.13
N ARG A 274 15.28 2.56 10.34
CA ARG A 274 15.40 3.40 11.54
C ARG A 274 16.85 3.79 11.82
N ARG A 275 17.76 2.81 11.85
CA ARG A 275 19.19 3.07 12.07
C ARG A 275 19.78 4.00 11.02
N TYR A 276 19.38 3.84 9.76
CA TYR A 276 19.83 4.71 8.67
C TYR A 276 19.37 6.15 8.87
N VAL A 277 18.08 6.34 9.17
CA VAL A 277 17.47 7.66 9.38
C VAL A 277 18.06 8.39 10.59
N PHE A 278 18.40 7.67 11.66
CA PHE A 278 18.89 8.26 12.91
C PHE A 278 20.43 8.22 13.09
N GLY A 279 21.18 7.78 12.08
CA GLY A 279 22.65 7.88 12.09
C GLY A 279 23.39 6.80 12.87
N ASP A 280 22.73 5.70 13.24
CA ASP A 280 23.36 4.53 13.89
C ASP A 280 24.01 3.56 12.87
N TYR A 281 24.21 4.00 11.62
CA TYR A 281 24.89 3.21 10.59
C TYR A 281 26.40 3.31 10.75
N ALA A 282 27.03 2.22 11.22
CA ALA A 282 28.47 2.07 11.18
C ALA A 282 28.98 2.27 9.74
N ALA A 283 30.05 3.06 9.58
CA ALA A 283 30.73 3.23 8.30
C ALA A 283 31.08 1.85 7.70
N GLY A 284 30.63 1.59 6.47
CA GLY A 284 30.92 0.34 5.74
C GLY A 284 29.80 -0.70 5.64
N ARG A 285 28.58 -0.45 6.15
CA ARG A 285 27.42 -1.31 5.88
C ARG A 285 26.63 -0.81 4.66
N PRO A 286 26.14 -1.70 3.77
CA PRO A 286 25.28 -1.30 2.66
C PRO A 286 24.05 -0.59 3.20
N SER A 287 23.79 0.61 2.67
CA SER A 287 22.59 1.39 2.97
C SER A 287 21.34 0.51 2.77
N PRO A 288 20.25 0.71 3.52
CA PRO A 288 19.04 -0.10 3.39
C PRO A 288 18.31 0.06 2.04
N GLY A 289 18.90 0.76 1.06
CA GLY A 289 18.48 0.80 -0.35
C GLY A 289 19.65 0.76 -1.36
N PHE A 290 20.83 0.32 -0.93
CA PHE A 290 22.00 0.12 -1.79
C PHE A 290 22.73 -1.16 -1.41
N SER A 291 22.19 -2.34 -1.73
CA SER A 291 23.07 -3.41 -2.20
C SER A 291 23.43 -3.13 -3.66
N SER A 292 24.73 -2.98 -3.93
CA SER A 292 25.28 -3.00 -5.30
C SER A 292 25.00 -4.33 -5.98
#